data_AF-A0A3C0C503-F1
#
_entry.id   AF-A0A3C0C503-F1
#
_cell.length_a   1.000
_cell.length_b   1.000
_cell.length_c   1.000
_cell.angle_alpha   90.00
_cell.angle_beta   90.00
_cell.angle_gamma   90.00
#
_symmetry.space_group_name_H-M   'P 1'
#
loop_
_entity.id
_entity.type
_entity.pdbx_description
1 polymer ?
#
loop_
_entity_poly.entity_id
_entity_poly.type
_entity_poly.pdbx_seq_one_letter_code
_entity_poly.pdbx_strand_id
1 'polypeptide(L)'
;GSIGKAGIVLVVSAGIALMLALGFIRILYNLAINKIFTVLYLIVFLLAYFTPNEFMAISFDASGATTGAVTVPFILALAAGVSALKKDSKFSEIDSFGMVGIASVGAIIGVMLLGILSKTEKLTGILPETHSGSVSIMGHFAEILPTVSW
;
A
#
# COMPACT_ATOMS: atom_id res chain seq x y z
N GLY A 1 -3.43 -22.47 0.24
CA GLY A 1 -4.25 -21.75 -0.75
C GLY A 1 -3.43 -20.62 -1.32
N SER A 2 -3.38 -20.48 -2.65
CA SER A 2 -2.66 -19.37 -3.28
C SER A 2 -3.57 -18.13 -3.33
N ILE A 3 -3.11 -17.04 -2.73
CA ILE A 3 -3.79 -15.74 -2.90
C ILE A 3 -3.47 -15.28 -4.32
N GLY A 4 -4.49 -15.25 -5.17
CA GLY A 4 -4.35 -14.77 -6.54
C GLY A 4 -4.02 -13.28 -6.58
N LYS A 5 -3.21 -12.84 -7.56
CA LYS A 5 -2.85 -11.43 -7.77
C LYS A 5 -4.08 -10.50 -7.78
N ALA A 6 -5.17 -10.95 -8.41
CA ALA A 6 -6.43 -10.22 -8.45
C ALA A 6 -7.06 -9.98 -7.07
N GLY A 7 -6.91 -10.93 -6.13
CA GLY A 7 -7.43 -10.78 -4.76
C GLY A 7 -6.73 -9.68 -3.99
N ILE A 8 -5.40 -9.58 -4.11
CA ILE A 8 -4.62 -8.50 -3.49
C ILE A 8 -5.04 -7.14 -4.07
N VAL A 9 -5.14 -7.03 -5.40
CA VAL A 9 -5.53 -5.79 -6.07
C VAL A 9 -6.93 -5.35 -5.64
N LEU A 10 -7.89 -6.27 -5.56
CA LEU A 10 -9.26 -5.95 -5.13
C LEU A 10 -9.30 -5.43 -3.70
N VAL A 11 -8.61 -6.09 -2.76
CA VAL A 11 -8.62 -5.67 -1.36
C VAL A 11 -7.89 -4.33 -1.16
N VAL A 12 -6.75 -4.12 -1.83
CA VAL A 12 -6.03 -2.84 -1.81
C VAL A 12 -6.92 -1.73 -2.36
N SER A 13 -7.55 -1.95 -3.52
CA SER A 13 -8.43 -0.97 -4.15
C SER A 13 -9.63 -0.63 -3.27
N ALA A 14 -10.24 -1.64 -2.62
CA ALA A 14 -11.34 -1.43 -1.68
C ALA A 14 -10.89 -0.61 -0.45
N GLY A 15 -9.72 -0.91 0.11
CA GLY A 15 -9.15 -0.15 1.23
C GLY A 15 -8.88 1.31 0.88
N ILE A 16 -8.31 1.57 -0.30
CA ILE A 16 -8.07 2.92 -0.82
C ILE A 16 -9.40 3.65 -1.04
N ALA A 17 -10.38 3.02 -1.71
CA ALA A 17 -11.68 3.63 -2.00
C ALA A 17 -12.42 4.03 -0.71
N LEU A 18 -12.43 3.16 0.29
CA LEU A 18 -13.07 3.43 1.58
C LEU A 18 -12.38 4.59 2.31
N MET A 19 -11.04 4.61 2.35
CA MET A 19 -10.29 5.69 3.00
C MET A 19 -10.39 7.01 2.24
N LEU A 20 -10.42 7.00 0.91
CA LEU A 20 -10.67 8.21 0.11
C LEU A 20 -12.06 8.79 0.41
N ALA A 21 -13.09 7.95 0.49
CA ALA A 21 -14.43 8.41 0.85
C ALA A 21 -14.45 9.05 2.25
N LEU A 22 -13.82 8.42 3.25
CA LEU A 22 -13.68 8.99 4.60
C LEU A 22 -12.86 10.29 4.61
N GLY A 23 -11.81 10.36 3.79
CA GLY A 23 -10.98 11.55 3.63
C GLY A 23 -11.75 12.74 3.05
N PHE A 24 -12.62 12.51 2.06
CA PHE A 24 -13.49 13.57 1.53
C PHE A 24 -14.51 14.04 2.56
N ILE A 25 -15.12 13.12 3.31
CA ILE A 25 -15.99 13.45 4.44
C ILE A 25 -15.25 14.37 5.41
N ARG A 26 -14.00 14.04 5.75
CA ARG A 26 -13.17 14.87 6.62
C ARG A 26 -12.95 16.29 6.06
N ILE A 27 -12.70 16.46 4.77
CA ILE A 27 -12.54 17.79 4.14
C ILE A 27 -13.82 18.61 4.30
N LEU A 28 -14.99 18.00 4.06
CA LEU A 28 -16.29 18.68 4.16
C LEU A 28 -16.63 19.10 5.59
N TYR A 29 -16.34 18.25 6.58
CA TYR A 29 -16.58 18.54 8.00
C TYR A 29 -15.44 19.30 8.69
N ASN A 30 -14.40 19.69 7.94
CA ASN A 30 -13.25 20.46 8.43
C ASN A 30 -12.56 19.83 9.66
N LEU A 31 -12.49 18.49 9.70
CA LEU A 31 -11.84 17.79 10.81
C LEU A 31 -10.32 17.97 10.73
N ALA A 32 -9.65 18.06 11.87
CA ALA A 32 -8.21 18.23 11.92
C ALA A 32 -7.48 16.96 11.43
N ILE A 33 -6.59 17.11 10.44
CA ILE A 33 -5.87 16.00 9.81
C ILE A 33 -5.03 15.20 10.82
N ASN A 34 -4.46 15.88 11.82
CA ASN A 34 -3.66 15.25 12.87
C ASN A 34 -4.47 14.21 13.66
N LYS A 35 -5.72 14.51 14.02
CA LYS A 35 -6.61 13.58 14.74
C LYS A 35 -6.91 12.34 13.90
N ILE A 36 -7.13 12.53 12.60
CA ILE A 36 -7.36 11.42 11.65
C ILE A 36 -6.12 10.52 11.60
N PHE A 37 -4.94 11.09 11.40
CA PHE A 37 -3.70 10.31 11.35
C PHE A 37 -3.40 9.60 12.67
N THR A 38 -3.64 10.24 13.82
CA THR A 38 -3.49 9.58 15.12
C THR A 38 -4.38 8.34 15.21
N VAL A 39 -5.66 8.45 14.82
CA VAL A 39 -6.60 7.32 14.85
C VAL A 39 -6.19 6.24 13.84
N LEU A 40 -5.85 6.61 12.61
CA LEU A 40 -5.46 5.69 11.55
C LEU A 40 -4.18 4.92 11.92
N TYR A 41 -3.16 5.60 12.45
CA TYR A 41 -1.94 4.93 12.88
C TYR A 41 -2.13 4.06 14.11
N LEU A 42 -3.03 4.44 15.03
CA LEU A 42 -3.41 3.57 16.14
C LEU A 42 -4.07 2.29 15.63
N ILE A 43 -4.97 2.40 14.64
CA ILE A 43 -5.57 1.24 13.96
C ILE A 43 -4.48 0.38 13.31
N VAL A 44 -3.58 0.96 12.52
CA VAL A 44 -2.47 0.21 11.89
C VAL A 44 -1.62 -0.49 12.95
N PHE A 45 -1.29 0.17 14.04
CA PHE A 45 -0.50 -0.40 15.13
C PHE A 45 -1.21 -1.60 15.79
N LEU A 46 -2.52 -1.49 16.02
CA LEU A 46 -3.33 -2.60 16.54
C LEU A 46 -3.40 -3.76 15.54
N LEU A 47 -3.61 -3.48 14.24
CA LEU A 47 -3.59 -4.53 13.22
C LEU A 47 -2.23 -5.20 13.08
N ALA A 48 -1.14 -4.45 13.27
CA ALA A 48 0.22 -4.98 13.15
C ALA A 48 0.46 -6.14 14.12
N TYR A 49 -0.10 -6.06 15.34
CA TYR A 49 -0.02 -7.14 16.31
C TYR A 49 -0.65 -8.45 15.83
N PHE A 50 -1.70 -8.39 15.01
CA PHE A 50 -2.41 -9.57 14.48
C PHE A 50 -1.92 -9.99 13.10
N THR A 51 -1.13 -9.16 12.42
CA THR A 51 -0.75 -9.40 11.02
C THR A 51 0.52 -10.26 10.95
N PRO A 52 0.56 -11.31 10.11
CA PRO A 52 1.80 -12.07 9.88
C PRO A 52 2.90 -11.21 9.27
N ASN A 53 4.17 -11.50 9.61
CA ASN A 53 5.32 -10.68 9.19
C ASN A 53 5.43 -10.52 7.66
N GLU A 54 5.08 -11.54 6.88
CA GLU A 54 5.13 -11.47 5.42
C GLU A 54 4.12 -10.46 4.87
N PHE A 55 2.89 -10.47 5.39
CA PHE A 55 1.85 -9.53 5.00
C PHE A 55 2.12 -8.11 5.50
N MET A 56 2.80 -7.98 6.64
CA MET A 56 3.25 -6.67 7.12
C MET A 56 4.23 -6.04 6.11
N ALA A 57 5.26 -6.77 5.67
CA ALA A 57 6.19 -6.28 4.65
C ALA A 57 5.48 -5.93 3.33
N ILE A 58 4.60 -6.81 2.85
CA ILE A 58 3.82 -6.58 1.63
C ILE A 58 2.91 -5.35 1.76
N SER A 59 2.31 -5.11 2.93
CA SER A 59 1.38 -3.98 3.13
C SER A 59 2.05 -2.62 2.97
N PHE A 60 3.26 -2.46 3.50
CA PHE A 60 4.02 -1.21 3.41
C PHE A 60 4.62 -1.01 2.01
N ASP A 61 5.09 -2.09 1.37
CA ASP A 61 5.58 -2.03 -0.01
C ASP A 61 4.45 -1.73 -1.01
N ALA A 62 3.30 -2.39 -0.85
CA ALA A 62 2.13 -2.18 -1.70
C ALA A 62 1.65 -0.73 -1.66
N SER A 63 1.68 -0.09 -0.48
CA SER A 63 1.31 1.31 -0.31
C SER A 63 2.27 2.26 -1.04
N GLY A 64 3.59 1.99 -0.96
CA GLY A 64 4.60 2.73 -1.73
C GLY A 64 4.43 2.55 -3.24
N ALA A 65 4.22 1.32 -3.71
CA ALA A 65 4.02 1.00 -5.12
C ALA A 65 2.74 1.61 -5.71
N THR A 66 1.67 1.74 -4.89
CA THR A 66 0.42 2.39 -5.33
C THR A 66 0.50 3.91 -5.32
N THR A 67 1.42 4.53 -4.57
CA THR A 67 1.74 5.97 -4.65
C THR A 67 2.66 6.34 -5.82
N GLY A 68 2.60 5.59 -6.92
CA GLY A 68 3.40 5.85 -8.11
C GLY A 68 3.10 7.20 -8.80
N ALA A 69 3.82 7.46 -9.89
CA ALA A 69 3.79 8.71 -10.65
C ALA A 69 2.40 9.16 -11.13
N VAL A 70 1.40 8.28 -11.15
CA VAL A 70 0.04 8.58 -11.61
C VAL A 70 -0.93 8.83 -10.46
N THR A 71 -0.90 7.99 -9.43
CA THR A 71 -1.92 8.00 -8.36
C THR A 71 -1.80 9.23 -7.46
N VAL A 72 -0.58 9.66 -7.13
CA VAL A 72 -0.37 10.81 -6.24
C VAL A 72 -0.86 12.11 -6.89
N PRO A 73 -0.45 12.46 -8.14
CA PRO A 73 -0.99 13.64 -8.80
C PRO A 73 -2.51 13.60 -8.98
N PHE A 74 -3.07 12.42 -9.27
CA PHE A 74 -4.51 12.24 -9.39
C PHE A 74 -5.25 12.55 -8.07
N ILE A 75 -4.82 11.96 -6.95
CA ILE A 75 -5.43 12.19 -5.63
C ILE A 75 -5.26 13.66 -5.22
N LEU A 76 -4.08 14.25 -5.45
CA LEU A 76 -3.84 15.66 -5.15
C LEU A 76 -4.78 16.58 -5.95
N ALA A 77 -4.91 16.36 -7.26
CA ALA A 77 -5.81 17.15 -8.10
C ALA A 77 -7.27 17.01 -7.67
N LEU A 78 -7.70 15.78 -7.35
CA LEU A 78 -9.05 15.49 -6.87
C LEU A 78 -9.33 16.16 -5.52
N ALA A 79 -8.41 16.04 -4.57
CA ALA A 79 -8.51 16.65 -3.25
C ALA A 79 -8.47 18.18 -3.31
N ALA A 80 -7.64 18.76 -4.17
CA ALA A 80 -7.60 20.20 -4.41
C ALA A 80 -8.93 20.71 -4.99
N GLY A 81 -9.52 19.98 -5.94
CA GLY A 81 -10.84 20.29 -6.49
C GLY A 81 -11.94 20.27 -5.42
N VAL A 82 -11.97 19.24 -4.58
CA VAL A 82 -12.94 19.13 -3.48
C VAL A 82 -12.70 20.22 -2.43
N SER A 83 -11.44 20.51 -2.09
CA SER A 83 -11.10 21.56 -1.12
C SER A 83 -11.42 22.97 -1.64
N ALA A 84 -11.38 23.20 -2.95
CA ALA A 84 -11.73 24.50 -3.55
C ALA A 84 -13.22 24.84 -3.41
N LEU A 85 -14.09 23.84 -3.24
CA LEU A 85 -15.51 24.04 -2.94
C LEU A 85 -15.74 24.51 -1.50
N LYS A 86 -14.72 24.40 -0.63
CA LYS A 86 -14.78 24.84 0.76
C LYS A 86 -14.53 26.35 0.84
N LYS A 87 -15.33 27.08 1.62
CA LYS A 87 -15.19 28.53 1.85
C LYS A 87 -13.82 28.94 2.42
N ASP A 88 -13.11 28.00 3.03
CA ASP A 88 -11.85 28.21 3.75
C ASP A 88 -10.67 27.57 2.99
N SER A 89 -10.41 28.08 1.78
CA SER A 89 -9.43 27.54 0.83
C SER A 89 -7.96 27.70 1.28
N LYS A 90 -7.70 28.44 2.37
CA LYS A 90 -6.35 28.68 2.91
C LYS A 90 -5.62 27.41 3.35
N PHE A 91 -6.35 26.32 3.61
CA PHE A 91 -5.78 25.02 4.03
C PHE A 91 -5.80 23.96 2.92
N SER A 92 -6.01 24.36 1.65
CA SER A 92 -6.16 23.44 0.51
C SER A 92 -4.94 22.53 0.30
N GLU A 93 -3.72 23.02 0.55
CA GLU A 93 -2.50 22.22 0.41
C GLU A 93 -2.43 21.09 1.46
N ILE A 94 -2.76 21.40 2.71
CA ILE A 94 -2.78 20.42 3.81
C ILE A 94 -3.88 19.38 3.59
N ASP A 95 -5.03 19.82 3.10
CA ASP A 95 -6.14 18.91 2.77
C ASP A 95 -5.75 18.00 1.58
N SER A 96 -5.06 18.52 0.57
CA SER A 96 -4.63 17.77 -0.61
C SER A 96 -3.55 16.74 -0.28
N PHE A 97 -2.45 17.16 0.36
CA PHE A 97 -1.39 16.24 0.76
C PHE A 97 -1.85 15.25 1.84
N GLY A 98 -2.73 15.70 2.75
CA GLY A 98 -3.35 14.83 3.75
C GLY A 98 -4.15 13.69 3.13
N MET A 99 -4.84 13.93 2.02
CA MET A 99 -5.59 12.89 1.30
C MET A 99 -4.70 11.80 0.72
N VAL A 100 -3.50 12.15 0.25
CA VAL A 100 -2.51 11.16 -0.23
C VAL A 100 -2.10 10.21 0.90
N GLY A 101 -1.83 10.76 2.09
CA GLY A 101 -1.50 9.95 3.26
C GLY A 101 -2.65 9.06 3.72
N ILE A 102 -3.90 9.57 3.72
CA ILE A 102 -5.08 8.77 4.08
C ILE A 102 -5.28 7.61 3.11
N ALA A 103 -5.11 7.84 1.80
CA ALA A 103 -5.19 6.78 0.78
C ALA A 103 -4.09 5.72 0.97
N SER A 104 -2.86 6.15 1.28
CA SER A 104 -1.73 5.26 1.58
C SER A 104 -2.00 4.35 2.79
N VAL A 105 -2.62 4.88 3.85
CA VAL A 105 -3.00 4.06 5.01
C VAL A 105 -4.13 3.10 4.66
N GLY A 106 -5.05 3.47 3.76
CA GLY A 106 -6.08 2.56 3.25
C GLY A 106 -5.52 1.33 2.56
N ALA A 107 -4.47 1.50 1.75
CA ALA A 107 -3.75 0.38 1.12
C ALA A 107 -3.12 -0.54 2.16
N ILE A 108 -2.44 0.03 3.17
CA ILE A 108 -1.79 -0.72 4.26
C ILE A 108 -2.84 -1.56 5.01
N ILE A 109 -3.91 -0.93 5.50
CA ILE A 109 -4.96 -1.61 6.26
C ILE A 109 -5.61 -2.71 5.41
N GLY A 110 -5.85 -2.46 4.11
CA GLY A 110 -6.41 -3.47 3.21
C GLY A 110 -5.56 -4.75 3.16
N VAL A 111 -4.25 -4.61 2.95
CA VAL A 111 -3.34 -5.78 2.90
C VAL A 111 -3.20 -6.46 4.25
N MET A 112 -3.13 -5.70 5.35
CA MET A 112 -3.07 -6.27 6.70
C MET A 112 -4.32 -7.10 7.01
N LEU A 113 -5.51 -6.57 6.68
CA LEU A 113 -6.77 -7.30 6.81
C LEU A 113 -6.80 -8.57 5.95
N LEU A 114 -6.30 -8.51 4.71
CA LEU A 114 -6.17 -9.69 3.87
C LEU A 114 -5.27 -10.74 4.53
N GLY A 115 -4.14 -10.34 5.11
CA GLY A 115 -3.22 -11.24 5.82
C GLY A 115 -3.86 -11.91 7.03
N ILE A 116 -4.57 -11.14 7.85
CA ILE A 116 -5.31 -11.64 9.03
C ILE A 116 -6.40 -12.63 8.60
N LEU A 117 -7.18 -12.30 7.57
CA LEU A 117 -8.29 -13.12 7.10
C LEU A 117 -7.84 -14.37 6.36
N SER A 118 -6.71 -14.31 5.64
CA SER A 118 -6.25 -15.42 4.82
C SER A 118 -5.72 -16.60 5.63
N LYS A 119 -5.35 -16.41 6.91
CA LYS A 119 -4.81 -17.46 7.81
C LYS A 119 -3.73 -18.33 7.13
N THR A 120 -3.02 -17.80 6.14
CA THR A 120 -2.00 -18.54 5.41
C THR A 120 -0.81 -18.68 6.36
N GLU A 121 -0.69 -19.84 6.99
CA GLU A 121 0.55 -20.27 7.66
C GLU A 121 1.68 -20.00 6.69
N LYS A 122 2.66 -19.20 7.16
CA LYS A 122 3.97 -18.90 6.56
C LYS A 122 4.02 -19.19 5.07
N LEU A 123 4.18 -18.16 4.26
CA LEU A 123 4.70 -18.29 2.89
C LEU A 123 6.12 -18.88 2.98
N THR A 124 6.18 -20.16 3.34
CA THR A 124 7.35 -21.00 3.38
C THR A 124 7.56 -21.27 1.90
N GLY A 125 8.18 -20.30 1.25
CA GLY A 125 8.96 -20.59 0.07
C GLY A 125 9.90 -21.68 0.52
N ILE A 126 9.56 -22.92 0.20
CA ILE A 126 10.54 -23.98 0.11
C ILE A 126 11.53 -23.38 -0.88
N LEU A 127 12.65 -22.87 -0.36
CA LEU A 127 13.78 -22.56 -1.21
C LEU A 127 13.95 -23.83 -2.04
N PRO A 128 13.89 -23.79 -3.38
CA PRO A 128 14.32 -24.93 -4.15
C PRO A 128 15.65 -25.31 -3.53
N GLU A 129 15.77 -26.54 -3.00
CA GLU A 129 17.04 -27.11 -2.56
C GLU A 129 17.94 -26.95 -3.77
N THR A 130 18.64 -25.83 -3.81
CA THR A 130 19.57 -25.51 -4.87
C THR A 130 20.67 -26.46 -4.54
N HIS A 131 20.68 -27.59 -5.26
CA HIS A 131 21.77 -28.53 -5.26
C HIS A 131 23.04 -27.72 -5.06
N SER A 132 23.71 -27.93 -3.93
CA SER A 132 24.99 -27.30 -3.59
C SER A 132 26.09 -27.84 -4.52
N GLY A 133 25.84 -27.81 -5.83
CA GLY A 133 26.88 -27.76 -6.83
C GLY A 133 27.44 -26.36 -6.78
N SER A 134 28.71 -26.27 -6.40
CA SER A 134 29.55 -25.08 -6.40
C SER A 134 29.64 -24.49 -7.81
N VAL A 135 28.57 -23.89 -8.31
CA VAL A 135 28.60 -23.08 -9.51
C VAL A 135 28.93 -21.67 -9.06
N SER A 136 30.15 -21.25 -9.41
CA SER A 136 30.65 -19.90 -9.18
C SER A 136 29.59 -18.88 -9.59
N ILE A 137 29.38 -17.85 -8.76
CA ILE A 137 28.44 -16.73 -9.02
C ILE A 137 28.65 -16.17 -10.43
N MET A 138 29.89 -16.17 -10.92
CA MET A 138 30.26 -15.73 -12.27
C MET A 138 29.64 -16.57 -13.40
N GLY A 139 29.43 -17.88 -13.17
CA GLY A 139 28.88 -18.82 -14.15
C GLY A 139 27.43 -18.51 -14.52
N HIS A 140 26.64 -18.03 -13.55
CA HIS A 140 25.24 -17.67 -13.80
C HIS A 140 25.12 -16.44 -14.71
N PHE A 141 26.03 -15.47 -14.56
CA PHE A 141 26.09 -14.31 -15.46
C PHE A 141 26.63 -14.68 -16.85
N ALA A 142 27.60 -15.61 -16.94
CA ALA A 142 28.16 -16.08 -18.19
C ALA A 142 27.13 -16.82 -19.06
N GLU A 143 26.19 -17.53 -18.44
CA GLU A 143 25.11 -18.26 -19.11
C GLU A 143 24.02 -17.33 -19.65
N ILE A 144 23.77 -16.19 -18.99
CA ILE A 144 22.77 -15.21 -19.40
C ILE A 144 23.30 -14.33 -20.54
N LEU A 145 24.59 -14.00 -20.58
CA LEU A 145 25.21 -13.15 -21.61
C LEU A 145 24.83 -13.51 -23.07
N PRO A 146 24.91 -14.78 -23.53
CA PRO A 146 24.58 -15.12 -24.91
C PRO A 146 23.08 -15.04 -25.26
N THR A 147 22.20 -14.98 -24.26
CA THR A 147 20.74 -14.87 -24.49
C THR A 147 20.24 -13.44 -24.64
N VAL A 148 20.98 -12.46 -24.12
CA VAL A 148 20.62 -11.03 -24.21
C VAL A 148 21.31 -10.34 -25.39
N SER A 149 22.29 -11.00 -26.03
CA SER A 149 23.06 -10.47 -27.15
C SER A 149 22.50 -10.92 -28.51
N TRP A 150 21.22 -10.65 -28.79
CA TRP A 150 20.62 -10.70 -30.14
C TRP A 150 19.48 -9.69 -30.26
#